data_AF-A0A7C5JHC2-F1
#
_entry.id   AF-A0A7C5JHC2-F1
#
_cell.length_a   1.000
_cell.length_b   1.000
_cell.length_c   1.000
_cell.angle_alpha   90.00
_cell.angle_beta   90.00
_cell.angle_gamma   90.00
#
_symmetry.space_group_name_H-M   'P 1'
#
loop_
_entity.id
_entity.type
_entity.pdbx_description
1 polymer ?
#
loop_
_entity_poly.entity_id
_entity_poly.type
_entity_poly.pdbx_seq_one_letter_code
_entity_poly.pdbx_strand_id
1 'polypeptide(L)'
;MKFLSLSFFLCACAFYLMTCNCNKTSVKVLAKEDANTISPLEDSTSISSNISSNSDENEVSKKLDSTESNTSNSASSDFIFSNKSKGCGSFELYKLSLDKKAGLYVTGDSKKLGLSKEYKSFEITKNNLYISIHKFDGKATSFYCDDVADDDPKVLNMWKAVSGKIFAKITQGSINAQSNEMTYRMTLKIESATLKDAKNEIIELKDIIFEEVLVGWIPG
;
A
#
# COMPACT_ATOMS: atom_id res chain seq x y z
N MET A 1 9.64 -49.02 44.69
CA MET A 1 8.46 -48.41 44.02
C MET A 1 8.90 -48.04 42.61
N LYS A 2 8.19 -48.41 41.53
CA LYS A 2 6.96 -47.75 40.99
C LYS A 2 7.18 -46.23 40.82
N PHE A 3 7.11 -45.63 39.63
CA PHE A 3 6.89 -46.15 38.26
C PHE A 3 7.73 -45.33 37.26
N LEU A 4 8.12 -45.93 36.12
CA LEU A 4 8.65 -45.19 34.96
C LEU A 4 7.62 -45.30 33.83
N SER A 5 7.03 -44.18 33.41
CA SER A 5 5.98 -44.14 32.37
C SER A 5 6.54 -43.57 31.07
N LEU A 6 6.98 -44.43 30.15
CA LEU A 6 7.57 -44.05 28.88
C LEU A 6 6.51 -44.00 27.77
N SER A 7 5.85 -42.84 27.60
CA SER A 7 4.76 -42.67 26.65
C SER A 7 5.27 -42.47 25.21
N PHE A 8 5.33 -43.55 24.43
CA PHE A 8 5.53 -43.49 22.97
C PHE A 8 4.31 -42.87 22.28
N PHE A 9 4.50 -41.73 21.61
CA PHE A 9 3.53 -41.20 20.64
C PHE A 9 3.92 -41.61 19.22
N LEU A 10 3.25 -42.62 18.68
CA LEU A 10 3.28 -42.89 17.23
C LEU A 10 2.43 -41.83 16.52
N CYS A 11 3.07 -40.94 15.76
CA CYS A 11 2.37 -40.06 14.82
C CYS A 11 2.27 -40.74 13.44
N ALA A 12 1.08 -41.18 13.07
CA ALA A 12 0.85 -41.86 11.80
C ALA A 12 0.60 -40.85 10.67
N CYS A 13 1.64 -40.54 9.88
CA CYS A 13 1.53 -39.66 8.72
C CYS A 13 0.75 -40.34 7.56
N ALA A 14 -0.57 -40.13 7.52
CA ALA A 14 -1.41 -40.59 6.42
C ALA A 14 -1.14 -39.78 5.14
N PHE A 15 -0.39 -40.37 4.20
CA PHE A 15 -0.15 -39.81 2.87
C PHE A 15 -1.43 -39.83 2.03
N TYR A 16 -2.16 -38.72 1.95
CA TYR A 16 -3.26 -38.55 1.01
C TYR A 16 -2.74 -38.13 -0.37
N LEU A 17 -2.73 -39.09 -1.31
CA LEU A 17 -2.44 -38.84 -2.72
C LEU A 17 -3.59 -38.08 -3.38
N MET A 18 -3.45 -36.77 -3.52
CA MET A 18 -4.46 -35.91 -4.15
C MET A 18 -4.25 -35.83 -5.66
N THR A 19 -5.01 -36.61 -6.42
CA THR A 19 -4.92 -36.67 -7.89
C THR A 19 -5.63 -35.50 -8.57
N CYS A 20 -4.88 -34.48 -8.99
CA CYS A 20 -5.44 -33.34 -9.73
C CYS A 20 -5.89 -33.73 -11.14
N ASN A 21 -7.20 -33.71 -11.39
CA ASN A 21 -7.80 -34.00 -12.69
C ASN A 21 -7.90 -32.72 -13.55
N CYS A 22 -6.86 -32.44 -14.35
CA CYS A 22 -6.80 -31.26 -15.23
C CYS A 22 -7.67 -31.40 -16.48
N ASN A 23 -8.97 -31.11 -16.36
CA ASN A 23 -9.88 -31.09 -17.49
C ASN A 23 -9.72 -29.77 -18.30
N LYS A 24 -9.20 -29.87 -19.54
CA LYS A 24 -8.69 -28.73 -20.32
C LYS A 24 -9.72 -28.21 -21.33
N THR A 25 -10.68 -27.41 -20.87
CA THR A 25 -11.71 -26.82 -21.74
C THR A 25 -11.12 -25.81 -22.73
N SER A 26 -11.15 -26.15 -24.02
CA SER A 26 -10.75 -25.23 -25.11
C SER A 26 -11.88 -24.26 -25.43
N VAL A 27 -11.66 -22.95 -25.25
CA VAL A 27 -12.58 -21.89 -25.66
C VAL A 27 -12.18 -21.40 -27.04
N LYS A 28 -13.08 -21.55 -28.03
CA LYS A 28 -12.92 -20.91 -29.34
C LYS A 28 -13.25 -19.42 -29.21
N VAL A 29 -12.26 -18.57 -29.43
CA VAL A 29 -12.49 -17.13 -29.63
C VAL A 29 -12.93 -16.92 -31.09
N LEU A 30 -14.17 -16.49 -31.28
CA LEU A 30 -14.67 -16.00 -32.57
C LEU A 30 -14.36 -14.51 -32.68
N ALA A 31 -13.56 -14.15 -33.67
CA ALA A 31 -13.36 -12.75 -34.05
C ALA A 31 -14.45 -12.30 -35.02
N LYS A 32 -14.99 -11.10 -34.77
CA LYS A 32 -15.77 -10.27 -35.69
C LYS A 32 -15.21 -8.84 -35.54
N GLU A 33 -14.93 -8.15 -36.64
CA GLU A 33 -15.83 -7.17 -37.27
C GLU A 33 -16.22 -6.02 -36.31
N ASP A 34 -16.02 -4.74 -36.63
CA ASP A 34 -15.57 -4.14 -37.90
C ASP A 34 -14.71 -2.90 -37.70
N ALA A 35 -14.00 -2.51 -38.76
CA ALA A 35 -13.40 -1.18 -38.85
C ALA A 35 -14.49 -0.13 -39.11
N ASN A 36 -14.38 1.04 -38.47
CA ASN A 36 -15.01 2.24 -39.01
C ASN A 36 -14.10 3.45 -38.89
N THR A 37 -13.97 4.17 -40.01
CA THR A 37 -13.04 5.28 -40.22
C THR A 37 -13.73 6.60 -39.94
N ILE A 38 -13.21 7.40 -39.00
CA ILE A 38 -13.42 8.85 -38.99
C ILE A 38 -12.09 9.57 -38.73
N SER A 39 -11.86 10.62 -39.50
CA SER A 39 -10.78 11.60 -39.44
C SER A 39 -11.30 12.87 -40.14
N PRO A 40 -10.62 14.03 -40.09
CA PRO A 40 -9.81 14.65 -39.04
C PRO A 40 -10.34 16.09 -38.74
N LEU A 41 -9.52 16.97 -38.12
CA LEU A 41 -9.72 18.44 -38.04
C LEU A 41 -10.93 18.95 -37.20
N GLU A 42 -10.97 20.20 -36.73
CA GLU A 42 -9.91 21.23 -36.61
C GLU A 42 -9.27 21.17 -35.19
N ASP A 43 -9.00 22.16 -34.32
CA ASP A 43 -9.08 23.64 -34.24
C ASP A 43 -7.79 24.16 -33.57
N SER A 44 -7.54 25.48 -33.61
CA SER A 44 -6.57 26.14 -32.73
C SER A 44 -7.08 27.48 -32.18
N THR A 45 -7.69 27.48 -30.98
CA THR A 45 -8.09 28.72 -30.29
C THR A 45 -7.02 29.19 -29.29
N SER A 46 -6.13 30.09 -29.72
CA SER A 46 -5.20 30.80 -28.83
C SER A 46 -5.90 31.93 -28.06
N ILE A 47 -6.10 31.77 -26.74
CA ILE A 47 -6.60 32.85 -25.88
C ILE A 47 -5.43 33.69 -25.37
N SER A 48 -5.48 34.99 -25.64
CA SER A 48 -4.43 35.95 -25.28
C SER A 48 -4.51 36.40 -23.82
N SER A 49 -3.39 36.88 -23.30
CA SER A 49 -3.23 37.45 -21.96
C SER A 49 -4.04 38.72 -21.73
N ASN A 50 -4.64 38.87 -20.54
CA ASN A 50 -4.83 40.16 -19.84
C ASN A 50 -5.37 39.92 -18.40
N ILE A 51 -5.64 41.01 -17.67
CA ILE A 51 -6.03 41.08 -16.24
C ILE A 51 -4.79 40.95 -15.32
N SER A 52 -4.06 42.03 -15.04
CA SER A 52 -4.39 43.22 -14.23
C SER A 52 -4.08 43.03 -12.76
N SER A 53 -2.93 43.58 -12.34
CA SER A 53 -2.48 43.65 -10.96
C SER A 53 -3.19 44.77 -10.19
N ASN A 54 -4.22 44.43 -9.41
CA ASN A 54 -4.73 45.32 -8.37
C ASN A 54 -4.02 45.01 -7.04
N SER A 55 -3.25 45.98 -6.57
CA SER A 55 -2.78 46.05 -5.18
C SER A 55 -3.82 46.80 -4.35
N ASP A 56 -4.58 46.10 -3.52
CA ASP A 56 -5.40 46.69 -2.46
C ASP A 56 -5.08 46.00 -1.13
N GLU A 57 -4.53 46.78 -0.20
CA GLU A 57 -4.28 46.33 1.17
C GLU A 57 -5.61 46.27 1.93
N ASN A 58 -5.87 45.23 2.71
CA ASN A 58 -6.87 45.33 3.77
C ASN A 58 -6.57 44.41 4.97
N GLU A 59 -6.34 45.05 6.11
CA GLU A 59 -6.01 44.44 7.39
C GLU A 59 -7.27 44.02 8.14
N VAL A 60 -7.52 42.72 8.28
CA VAL A 60 -8.50 42.20 9.26
C VAL A 60 -7.91 41.01 10.01
N SER A 61 -7.12 41.30 11.04
CA SER A 61 -6.46 40.33 11.92
C SER A 61 -7.45 39.58 12.84
N LYS A 62 -8.32 38.76 12.23
CA LYS A 62 -9.33 37.98 12.96
C LYS A 62 -8.70 36.71 13.52
N LYS A 63 -8.17 36.80 14.75
CA LYS A 63 -7.57 35.69 15.52
C LYS A 63 -8.60 34.56 15.73
N LEU A 64 -8.62 33.61 14.79
CA LEU A 64 -9.42 32.39 14.89
C LEU A 64 -8.65 31.39 15.76
N ASP A 65 -9.24 30.98 16.88
CA ASP A 65 -8.60 30.08 17.84
C ASP A 65 -8.67 28.63 17.35
N SER A 66 -7.81 28.29 16.39
CA SER A 66 -7.70 26.95 15.82
C SER A 66 -7.10 25.99 16.83
N THR A 67 -7.94 25.51 17.75
CA THR A 67 -7.62 24.38 18.64
C THR A 67 -7.51 23.12 17.80
N GLU A 68 -6.33 22.91 17.20
CA GLU A 68 -5.96 21.62 16.62
C GLU A 68 -6.04 20.56 17.72
N SER A 69 -6.99 19.64 17.59
CA SER A 69 -7.14 18.50 18.49
C SER A 69 -6.00 17.51 18.27
N ASN A 70 -4.83 17.88 18.80
CA ASN A 70 -3.61 17.08 18.88
C ASN A 70 -3.90 15.82 19.69
N THR A 71 -4.45 14.83 18.99
CA THR A 71 -4.90 13.54 19.52
C THR A 71 -3.66 12.75 19.90
N SER A 72 -3.29 12.84 21.17
CA SER A 72 -2.04 12.29 21.69
C SER A 72 -2.04 10.76 21.62
N ASN A 73 -1.29 10.24 20.64
CA ASN A 73 -1.04 8.80 20.46
C ASN A 73 -0.20 8.26 21.63
N SER A 74 -0.89 7.96 22.74
CA SER A 74 -0.31 7.36 23.92
C SER A 74 0.38 6.03 23.58
N ALA A 75 1.61 5.86 24.09
CA ALA A 75 2.44 4.66 23.96
C ALA A 75 2.91 4.24 22.53
N SER A 76 2.82 5.11 21.51
CA SER A 76 3.47 4.87 20.19
C SER A 76 4.20 6.09 19.62
N SER A 77 4.92 6.81 20.48
CA SER A 77 5.73 8.00 20.15
C SER A 77 6.81 7.78 19.08
N ASP A 78 7.36 6.58 19.01
CA ASP A 78 8.64 6.29 18.35
C ASP A 78 8.58 6.32 16.81
N PHE A 79 7.37 6.32 16.23
CA PHE A 79 7.15 6.11 14.80
C PHE A 79 6.33 7.23 14.16
N ILE A 80 6.89 8.45 14.15
CA ILE A 80 6.36 9.57 13.37
C ILE A 80 6.73 9.35 11.89
N PHE A 81 5.80 8.80 11.12
CA PHE A 81 5.92 8.63 9.68
C PHE A 81 5.71 9.95 8.94
N SER A 82 6.47 10.15 7.87
CA SER A 82 6.37 11.36 7.03
C SER A 82 5.11 11.37 6.15
N ASN A 83 4.65 12.58 5.83
CA ASN A 83 3.46 12.77 4.98
C ASN A 83 3.68 12.23 3.56
N LYS A 84 4.92 12.25 3.06
CA LYS A 84 5.27 11.76 1.72
C LYS A 84 5.16 10.23 1.65
N SER A 85 4.17 9.78 0.90
CA SER A 85 3.91 8.38 0.59
C SER A 85 4.62 8.01 -0.72
N LYS A 86 5.17 6.80 -0.81
CA LYS A 86 5.77 6.23 -2.02
C LYS A 86 5.21 4.83 -2.30
N GLY A 87 5.44 4.31 -3.49
CA GLY A 87 5.07 2.94 -3.87
C GLY A 87 5.69 2.50 -5.18
N CYS A 88 5.60 1.19 -5.46
CA CYS A 88 6.06 0.51 -6.67
C CYS A 88 5.36 -0.87 -6.79
N GLY A 89 5.97 -1.79 -7.55
CA GLY A 89 5.48 -3.15 -7.72
C GLY A 89 4.10 -3.15 -8.35
N SER A 90 3.29 -4.16 -8.05
CA SER A 90 1.86 -4.14 -8.43
C SER A 90 0.97 -3.47 -7.37
N PHE A 91 1.33 -3.58 -6.10
CA PHE A 91 0.67 -2.99 -4.94
C PHE A 91 1.68 -3.03 -3.78
N GLU A 92 2.63 -2.10 -3.79
CA GLU A 92 3.59 -1.92 -2.71
C GLU A 92 3.62 -0.43 -2.35
N LEU A 93 3.38 -0.11 -1.08
CA LEU A 93 3.26 1.25 -0.56
C LEU A 93 4.14 1.39 0.67
N TYR A 94 4.85 2.51 0.80
CA TYR A 94 5.67 2.79 1.97
C TYR A 94 5.69 4.25 2.40
N LYS A 95 5.94 4.45 3.70
CA LYS A 95 6.26 5.73 4.32
C LYS A 95 7.48 5.54 5.22
N LEU A 96 8.45 6.44 5.11
CA LEU A 96 9.60 6.48 6.03
C LEU A 96 9.30 7.38 7.22
N SER A 97 9.91 7.08 8.37
CA SER A 97 10.01 7.97 9.53
C SER A 97 10.76 9.26 9.17
N LEU A 98 10.61 10.30 10.00
CA LEU A 98 11.33 11.57 9.81
C LEU A 98 12.86 11.42 9.75
N ASP A 99 13.42 10.52 10.57
CA ASP A 99 14.85 10.18 10.57
C ASP A 99 15.27 9.12 9.52
N LYS A 100 14.28 8.53 8.85
CA LYS A 100 14.39 7.41 7.89
C LYS A 100 14.96 6.10 8.45
N LYS A 101 14.99 5.92 9.77
CA LYS A 101 15.38 4.64 10.41
C LYS A 101 14.23 3.68 10.66
N ALA A 102 13.01 4.03 10.25
CA ALA A 102 11.87 3.13 10.22
C ALA A 102 11.05 3.32 8.95
N GLY A 103 10.38 2.25 8.53
CA GLY A 103 9.48 2.24 7.39
C GLY A 103 8.19 1.51 7.73
N LEU A 104 7.05 2.16 7.48
CA LEU A 104 5.74 1.51 7.40
C LEU A 104 5.56 1.03 5.97
N TYR A 105 5.28 -0.26 5.81
CA TYR A 105 5.13 -0.94 4.53
C TYR A 105 3.76 -1.62 4.44
N VAL A 106 3.15 -1.54 3.26
CA VAL A 106 1.87 -2.17 2.93
C VAL A 106 1.98 -2.84 1.57
N THR A 107 1.67 -4.13 1.47
CA THR A 107 1.60 -4.86 0.21
C THR A 107 0.36 -5.76 0.14
N GLY A 108 -0.05 -6.10 -1.08
CA GLY A 108 -1.24 -6.90 -1.36
C GLY A 108 -1.38 -7.24 -2.85
N ASP A 109 -2.62 -7.46 -3.30
CA ASP A 109 -2.94 -7.74 -4.70
C ASP A 109 -4.25 -7.05 -5.07
N SER A 110 -4.18 -6.05 -5.94
CA SER A 110 -5.34 -5.20 -6.29
C SER A 110 -6.41 -5.95 -7.08
N LYS A 111 -6.06 -7.04 -7.77
CA LYS A 111 -7.00 -7.89 -8.50
C LYS A 111 -7.73 -8.83 -7.53
N LYS A 112 -7.02 -9.46 -6.59
CA LYS A 112 -7.63 -10.30 -5.53
C LYS A 112 -8.50 -9.48 -4.57
N LEU A 113 -8.09 -8.25 -4.25
CA LEU A 113 -8.89 -7.28 -3.47
C LEU A 113 -10.03 -6.65 -4.29
N GLY A 114 -10.02 -6.84 -5.61
CA GLY A 114 -11.00 -6.29 -6.55
C GLY A 114 -11.13 -4.77 -6.47
N LEU A 115 -10.01 -4.05 -6.32
CA LEU A 115 -10.04 -2.59 -6.17
C LEU A 115 -10.63 -1.90 -7.40
N SER A 116 -11.39 -0.83 -7.17
CA SER A 116 -12.01 0.02 -8.18
C SER A 116 -11.80 1.49 -7.81
N LYS A 117 -12.51 2.42 -8.48
CA LYS A 117 -12.52 3.84 -8.10
C LYS A 117 -13.29 4.14 -6.80
N GLU A 118 -14.03 3.16 -6.30
CA GLU A 118 -14.80 3.25 -5.05
C GLU A 118 -13.95 2.77 -3.86
N TYR A 119 -14.22 3.31 -2.67
CA TYR A 119 -13.58 2.82 -1.46
C TYR A 119 -14.11 1.44 -1.08
N LYS A 120 -13.19 0.47 -0.96
CA LYS A 120 -13.46 -0.84 -0.36
C LYS A 120 -12.76 -0.96 0.98
N SER A 121 -13.47 -1.50 1.97
CA SER A 121 -12.94 -1.76 3.31
C SER A 121 -12.47 -3.20 3.45
N PHE A 122 -11.37 -3.41 4.19
CA PHE A 122 -10.78 -4.72 4.39
C PHE A 122 -10.28 -4.89 5.83
N GLU A 123 -10.54 -6.06 6.42
CA GLU A 123 -9.82 -6.53 7.60
C GLU A 123 -8.47 -7.10 7.17
N ILE A 124 -7.38 -6.65 7.80
CA ILE A 124 -6.00 -6.90 7.32
C ILE A 124 -5.72 -8.41 7.18
N THR A 125 -5.99 -9.19 8.24
CA THR A 125 -5.65 -10.62 8.31
C THR A 125 -6.53 -11.55 7.48
N LYS A 126 -7.62 -11.05 6.87
CA LYS A 126 -8.56 -11.87 6.07
C LYS A 126 -8.34 -11.78 4.56
N ASN A 127 -7.57 -10.81 4.07
CA ASN A 127 -7.66 -10.35 2.67
C ASN A 127 -6.32 -10.38 1.90
N ASN A 128 -5.33 -11.18 2.33
CA ASN A 128 -3.97 -11.21 1.76
C ASN A 128 -3.27 -9.83 1.76
N LEU A 129 -3.63 -8.96 2.71
CA LEU A 129 -2.96 -7.69 2.96
C LEU A 129 -1.85 -7.92 3.99
N TYR A 130 -0.63 -7.51 3.67
CA TYR A 130 0.49 -7.54 4.59
C TYR A 130 0.87 -6.11 4.97
N ILE A 131 0.89 -5.82 6.26
CA ILE A 131 1.27 -4.52 6.81
C ILE A 131 2.33 -4.75 7.88
N SER A 132 3.47 -4.07 7.75
CA SER A 132 4.57 -4.16 8.70
C SER A 132 5.24 -2.81 8.96
N ILE A 133 5.81 -2.67 10.16
CA ILE A 133 6.79 -1.63 10.47
C ILE A 133 8.14 -2.32 10.56
N HIS A 134 9.13 -1.83 9.80
CA HIS A 134 10.52 -2.24 9.92
C HIS A 134 11.31 -1.12 10.62
N LYS A 135 12.22 -1.47 11.54
CA LYS A 135 13.19 -0.56 12.16
C LYS A 135 14.59 -1.01 11.76
N PHE A 136 15.45 -0.06 11.42
CA PHE A 136 16.73 -0.28 10.76
C PHE A 136 17.91 0.29 11.58
N ASP A 137 19.12 -0.16 11.31
CA ASP A 137 20.34 0.45 11.85
C ASP A 137 20.75 1.72 11.08
N GLY A 138 20.75 1.63 9.74
CA GLY A 138 20.98 2.72 8.80
C GLY A 138 19.70 3.48 8.39
N LYS A 139 19.76 4.15 7.23
CA LYS A 139 18.62 4.88 6.62
C LYS A 139 17.99 4.00 5.54
N ALA A 140 16.71 3.68 5.66
CA ALA A 140 15.96 2.88 4.70
C ALA A 140 15.54 3.70 3.46
N THR A 141 16.50 4.33 2.77
CA THR A 141 16.25 5.12 1.56
C THR A 141 16.23 4.30 0.28
N SER A 142 17.01 3.21 0.22
CA SER A 142 17.05 2.18 -0.83
C SER A 142 15.97 1.11 -0.60
N PHE A 143 15.97 0.48 0.59
CA PHE A 143 15.19 -0.71 1.04
C PHE A 143 13.76 -0.93 0.51
N TYR A 144 13.07 0.11 0.05
CA TYR A 144 11.79 -0.03 -0.62
C TYR A 144 11.85 0.55 -2.03
N CYS A 145 11.61 -0.32 -3.02
CA CYS A 145 11.53 0.03 -4.44
C CYS A 145 12.87 0.46 -5.07
N ASP A 146 13.91 -0.32 -4.80
CA ASP A 146 15.25 -0.25 -5.36
C ASP A 146 15.63 -1.69 -5.79
N ASP A 147 16.32 -1.85 -6.92
CA ASP A 147 16.78 -3.14 -7.43
C ASP A 147 18.25 -3.44 -7.06
N VAL A 148 18.98 -2.44 -6.55
CA VAL A 148 20.39 -2.55 -6.15
C VAL A 148 20.49 -2.82 -4.64
N ALA A 149 20.57 -4.10 -4.27
CA ALA A 149 20.53 -4.54 -2.87
C ALA A 149 21.83 -4.37 -2.06
N ASP A 150 22.91 -3.82 -2.64
CA ASP A 150 24.26 -3.88 -2.05
C ASP A 150 24.49 -2.96 -0.83
N ASP A 151 23.76 -1.84 -0.72
CA ASP A 151 23.92 -0.82 0.34
C ASP A 151 22.79 -0.86 1.40
N ASP A 152 21.98 -1.93 1.43
CA ASP A 152 20.71 -1.93 2.15
C ASP A 152 20.86 -2.10 3.68
N PRO A 153 20.16 -1.27 4.51
CA PRO A 153 20.34 -1.27 5.95
C PRO A 153 19.69 -2.49 6.61
N LYS A 154 20.29 -2.97 7.71
CA LYS A 154 19.83 -4.18 8.39
C LYS A 154 18.55 -3.90 9.18
N VAL A 155 17.54 -4.73 8.97
CA VAL A 155 16.33 -4.76 9.82
C VAL A 155 16.72 -5.22 11.23
N LEU A 156 16.57 -4.32 12.21
CA LEU A 156 16.77 -4.56 13.64
C LEU A 156 15.53 -5.14 14.33
N ASN A 157 14.33 -4.70 13.91
CA ASN A 157 13.08 -5.32 14.34
C ASN A 157 11.97 -5.13 13.30
N MET A 158 10.96 -6.01 13.36
CA MET A 158 9.79 -5.99 12.47
C MET A 158 8.51 -6.29 13.26
N TRP A 159 7.58 -5.35 13.27
CA TRP A 159 6.22 -5.55 13.76
C TRP A 159 5.29 -5.85 12.57
N LYS A 160 4.43 -6.86 12.70
CA LYS A 160 3.46 -7.28 11.68
C LYS A 160 2.04 -7.05 12.17
N ALA A 161 1.15 -6.55 11.32
CA ALA A 161 -0.25 -6.35 11.69
C ALA A 161 -0.96 -7.67 11.99
N VAL A 162 -1.61 -7.74 13.17
CA VAL A 162 -2.38 -8.91 13.64
C VAL A 162 -3.89 -8.64 13.69
N SER A 163 -4.28 -7.36 13.67
CA SER A 163 -5.67 -6.91 13.59
C SER A 163 -5.72 -5.49 13.02
N GLY A 164 -6.88 -5.09 12.51
CA GLY A 164 -7.10 -3.74 12.00
C GLY A 164 -7.97 -3.69 10.75
N LYS A 165 -8.33 -2.48 10.37
CA LYS A 165 -9.23 -2.16 9.26
C LYS A 165 -8.61 -1.08 8.37
N ILE A 166 -8.60 -1.35 7.07
CA ILE A 166 -8.16 -0.40 6.04
C ILE A 166 -9.30 -0.06 5.08
N PHE A 167 -9.13 1.03 4.35
CA PHE A 167 -9.92 1.40 3.17
C PHE A 167 -8.97 1.67 2.00
N ALA A 168 -9.28 1.19 0.81
CA ALA A 168 -8.47 1.44 -0.39
C ALA A 168 -9.34 1.72 -1.63
N LYS A 169 -8.83 2.56 -2.53
CA LYS A 169 -9.38 2.81 -3.87
C LYS A 169 -8.26 3.11 -4.88
N ILE A 170 -8.48 2.81 -6.15
CA ILE A 170 -7.69 3.31 -7.28
C ILE A 170 -8.20 4.70 -7.63
N THR A 171 -7.34 5.72 -7.60
CA THR A 171 -7.73 7.11 -7.86
C THR A 171 -7.62 7.46 -9.34
N GLN A 172 -6.53 7.03 -9.98
CA GLN A 172 -6.27 7.19 -11.41
C GLN A 172 -5.74 5.87 -11.99
N GLY A 173 -6.52 5.20 -12.84
CA GLY A 173 -6.08 3.98 -13.54
C GLY A 173 -5.31 4.27 -14.83
N SER A 174 -4.54 3.30 -15.31
CA SER A 174 -3.91 3.25 -16.65
C SER A 174 -3.14 4.52 -17.03
N ILE A 175 -2.21 4.92 -16.17
CA ILE A 175 -1.37 6.13 -16.33
C ILE A 175 -0.32 5.94 -17.43
N ASN A 176 0.14 4.70 -17.63
CA ASN A 176 0.91 4.29 -18.78
C ASN A 176 0.11 3.22 -19.53
N ALA A 177 0.12 3.27 -20.87
CA ALA A 177 -0.84 2.52 -21.71
C ALA A 177 -0.18 1.45 -22.59
N GLN A 178 1.07 1.07 -22.31
CA GLN A 178 1.67 -0.11 -22.93
C GLN A 178 0.91 -1.36 -22.46
N SER A 179 0.56 -2.25 -23.39
CA SER A 179 -0.56 -3.21 -23.22
C SER A 179 -0.50 -4.17 -22.04
N ASN A 180 0.67 -4.30 -21.41
CA ASN A 180 0.97 -5.30 -20.39
C ASN A 180 1.23 -4.67 -19.00
N GLU A 181 1.43 -3.35 -18.92
CA GLU A 181 1.79 -2.63 -17.70
C GLU A 181 0.63 -1.77 -17.22
N MET A 182 0.12 -2.03 -16.01
CA MET A 182 -0.95 -1.24 -15.42
C MET A 182 -0.41 -0.33 -14.32
N THR A 183 0.23 0.78 -14.71
CA THR A 183 0.58 1.84 -13.77
C THR A 183 -0.68 2.60 -13.33
N TYR A 184 -0.88 2.80 -12.03
CA TYR A 184 -2.04 3.50 -11.48
C TYR A 184 -1.71 4.25 -10.18
N ARG A 185 -2.53 5.24 -9.82
CA ARG A 185 -2.53 5.84 -8.47
C ARG A 185 -3.59 5.20 -7.60
N MET A 186 -3.28 5.08 -6.31
CA MET A 186 -4.23 4.63 -5.30
C MET A 186 -4.11 5.41 -3.99
N THR A 187 -5.22 5.49 -3.27
CA THR A 187 -5.27 6.00 -1.90
C THR A 187 -5.68 4.87 -0.96
N LEU A 188 -4.91 4.68 0.11
CA LEU A 188 -5.13 3.68 1.16
C LEU A 188 -5.08 4.35 2.53
N LYS A 189 -6.15 4.22 3.31
CA LYS A 189 -6.22 4.64 4.71
C LYS A 189 -6.17 3.42 5.62
N ILE A 190 -5.24 3.39 6.57
CA ILE A 190 -5.32 2.55 7.76
C ILE A 190 -6.15 3.32 8.79
N GLU A 191 -7.37 2.85 9.08
CA GLU A 191 -8.22 3.46 10.11
C GLU A 191 -7.68 3.09 11.49
N SER A 192 -7.44 1.80 11.71
CA SER A 192 -6.76 1.26 12.87
C SER A 192 -5.96 0.01 12.49
N ALA A 193 -4.80 -0.20 13.12
CA ALA A 193 -4.08 -1.46 13.08
C ALA A 193 -3.31 -1.71 14.38
N THR A 194 -3.32 -2.94 14.86
CA THR A 194 -2.45 -3.42 15.94
C THR A 194 -1.38 -4.31 15.33
N LEU A 195 -0.11 -4.00 15.57
CA LEU A 195 1.05 -4.74 15.09
C LEU A 195 1.80 -5.39 16.26
N LYS A 196 2.41 -6.54 16.02
CA LYS A 196 3.24 -7.28 16.98
C LYS A 196 4.58 -7.70 16.37
N ASP A 197 5.66 -7.61 17.12
CA ASP A 197 6.94 -8.22 16.76
C ASP A 197 7.07 -9.67 17.26
N ALA A 198 8.26 -10.26 17.10
CA ALA A 198 8.58 -11.61 17.56
C ALA A 198 8.60 -11.78 19.10
N LYS A 199 8.63 -10.69 19.88
CA LYS A 199 8.59 -10.69 21.35
C LYS A 199 7.18 -10.45 21.89
N ASN A 200 6.23 -10.04 21.04
CA ASN A 200 4.92 -9.47 21.38
C ASN A 200 4.97 -8.01 21.90
N GLU A 201 6.00 -7.24 21.58
CA GLU A 201 5.94 -5.77 21.67
C GLU A 201 4.82 -5.27 20.72
N ILE A 202 3.93 -4.39 21.21
CA ILE A 202 2.74 -3.93 20.47
C ILE A 202 2.95 -2.51 19.95
N ILE A 203 2.53 -2.25 18.71
CA ILE A 203 2.35 -0.91 18.15
C ILE A 203 0.89 -0.75 17.73
N GLU A 204 0.30 0.43 17.98
CA GLU A 204 -0.98 0.84 17.39
C GLU A 204 -0.77 1.93 16.33
N LEU A 205 -1.34 1.72 15.15
CA LEU A 205 -1.49 2.75 14.11
C LEU A 205 -2.94 3.20 14.04
N LYS A 206 -3.14 4.52 13.91
CA LYS A 206 -4.44 5.17 13.76
C LYS A 206 -4.36 6.19 12.64
N ASP A 207 -5.38 6.23 11.79
CA ASP A 207 -5.59 7.22 10.72
C ASP A 207 -4.42 7.48 9.75
N ILE A 208 -3.56 6.49 9.48
CA ILE A 208 -2.44 6.64 8.53
C ILE A 208 -2.96 6.62 7.09
N ILE A 209 -2.71 7.70 6.33
CA ILE A 209 -3.15 7.83 4.93
C ILE A 209 -1.95 7.79 3.98
N PHE A 210 -2.00 6.84 3.04
CA PHE A 210 -1.23 6.79 1.81
C PHE A 210 -2.08 7.44 0.72
N GLU A 211 -1.69 8.60 0.20
CA GLU A 211 -2.49 9.42 -0.72
C GLU A 211 -1.88 9.46 -2.12
N GLU A 212 -2.72 9.25 -3.15
CA GLU A 212 -2.41 9.38 -4.58
C GLU A 212 -1.11 8.67 -5.03
N VAL A 213 -0.79 7.54 -4.38
CA VAL A 213 0.48 6.85 -4.53
C VAL A 213 0.54 6.11 -5.86
N LEU A 214 1.59 6.39 -6.63
CA LEU A 214 1.88 5.70 -7.89
C LEU A 214 2.41 4.29 -7.62
N VAL A 215 1.75 3.28 -8.19
CA VAL A 215 2.13 1.86 -8.20
C VAL A 215 1.91 1.29 -9.60
N GLY A 216 2.25 0.03 -9.83
CA GLY A 216 2.19 -0.59 -11.16
C GLY A 216 3.39 -0.19 -12.04
N TRP A 217 4.56 -0.07 -11.42
CA TRP A 217 5.85 0.15 -12.08
C TRP A 217 6.92 -0.68 -11.37
N ILE A 218 7.89 -1.21 -12.12
CA ILE A 218 9.02 -1.98 -11.60
C ILE A 218 10.23 -1.04 -11.47
N PRO A 219 10.95 -1.02 -10.34
CA PRO A 219 12.20 -0.25 -10.22
C PRO A 219 13.34 -0.87 -11.04
N GLY A 220 14.22 0.00 -11.53
CA GLY A 220 15.37 -0.25 -12.41
C GLY A 220 15.77 1.04 -13.14
#